data_AF-A0A921U6G9-F1
#
_entry.id   AF-A0A921U6G9-F1
#
_cell.length_a   1.000
_cell.length_b   1.000
_cell.length_c   1.000
_cell.angle_alpha   90.00
_cell.angle_beta   90.00
_cell.angle_gamma   90.00
#
_symmetry.space_group_name_H-M   'P 1'
#
loop_
_entity.id
_entity.type
_entity.pdbx_description
1 polymer ?
#
loop_
_entity_poly.entity_id
_entity_poly.type
_entity_poly.pdbx_seq_one_letter_code
_entity_poly.pdbx_strand_id
1 'polypeptide(L)'
;MELPLFRVQQLLVVSSFVLLNLMLKAEGFIVPPNLILRYCKEASASFGECANLLSVKHLYFWQCKMEFLPGNLKFLSSLESLDIRHCPNITSFPVLPSSLQRISIYGCDDLRKNCREPDGESWPQISHIRWKHFD
;
A
#
# COMPACT_ATOMS: atom_id res chain seq x y z
N MET A 1 -9.96 -3.53 40.58
CA MET A 1 -9.22 -2.59 39.73
C MET A 1 -8.27 -3.42 38.89
N GLU A 2 -8.62 -3.68 37.64
CA GLU A 2 -7.70 -4.28 36.67
C GLU A 2 -7.49 -3.28 35.55
N LEU A 3 -6.22 -2.95 35.28
CA LEU A 3 -5.80 -2.04 34.23
C LEU A 3 -6.21 -2.62 32.86
N PRO A 4 -6.68 -1.81 31.89
CA PRO A 4 -6.96 -2.31 30.56
C PRO A 4 -5.64 -2.70 29.87
N LEU A 5 -5.53 -3.96 29.43
CA LEU A 5 -4.44 -4.43 28.57
C LEU A 5 -4.49 -3.65 27.24
N PHE A 6 -3.66 -2.62 27.11
CA PHE A 6 -3.44 -1.90 25.86
C PHE A 6 -2.77 -2.81 24.82
N ARG A 7 -3.56 -3.50 24.01
CA ARG A 7 -3.08 -4.20 22.81
C ARG A 7 -2.80 -3.13 21.75
N VAL A 8 -1.56 -2.68 21.61
CA VAL A 8 -1.18 -1.80 20.50
C VAL A 8 -1.46 -2.56 19.20
N GLN A 9 -2.50 -2.17 18.48
CA GLN A 9 -2.79 -2.76 17.18
C GLN A 9 -1.65 -2.39 16.25
N GLN A 10 -0.72 -3.30 15.98
CA GLN A 10 0.35 -3.08 15.00
C GLN A 10 -0.13 -3.17 13.55
N LEU A 11 -1.41 -3.50 13.38
CA LEU A 11 -2.04 -3.82 12.11
C LEU A 11 -3.41 -3.17 12.04
N LEU A 12 -3.66 -2.46 10.95
CA LEU A 12 -4.98 -1.99 10.55
C LEU A 12 -5.37 -2.72 9.27
N VAL A 13 -6.54 -3.34 9.27
CA VAL A 13 -7.15 -3.93 8.07
C VAL A 13 -8.40 -3.15 7.74
N VAL A 14 -8.48 -2.64 6.52
CA VAL A 14 -9.68 -1.95 6.01
C VAL A 14 -10.03 -2.47 4.64
N SER A 15 -11.32 -2.43 4.32
CA SER A 15 -11.85 -2.92 3.05
C SER A 15 -12.29 -1.83 2.08
N SER A 16 -12.07 -0.56 2.46
CA SER A 16 -12.49 0.59 1.68
C SER A 16 -11.64 1.81 2.02
N PHE A 17 -11.28 2.58 1.00
CA PHE A 17 -10.64 3.89 1.13
C PHE A 17 -11.55 4.91 1.81
N VAL A 18 -12.87 4.80 1.64
CA VAL A 18 -13.84 5.66 2.33
C VAL A 18 -13.71 5.47 3.84
N LEU A 19 -13.71 4.22 4.31
CA LEU A 19 -13.54 3.92 5.73
C LEU A 19 -12.17 4.37 6.24
N LEU A 20 -11.09 4.10 5.50
CA LEU A 20 -9.76 4.56 5.88
C LEU A 20 -9.72 6.08 6.05
N ASN A 21 -10.25 6.83 5.07
CA ASN A 21 -10.25 8.28 5.09
C ASN A 21 -11.15 8.85 6.21
N LEU A 22 -12.19 8.14 6.64
CA LEU A 22 -12.95 8.50 7.83
C LEU A 22 -12.13 8.31 9.11
N MET A 23 -11.40 7.20 9.23
CA MET A 23 -10.50 6.96 10.37
C MET A 23 -9.38 8.00 10.43
N LEU A 24 -8.80 8.37 9.29
CA LEU A 24 -7.75 9.39 9.21
C LEU A 24 -8.18 10.77 9.70
N LYS A 25 -9.48 11.07 9.70
CA LYS A 25 -10.06 12.31 10.22
C LYS A 25 -10.29 12.29 11.73
N ALA A 26 -10.23 11.13 12.37
CA ALA A 26 -10.42 11.03 13.81
C ALA A 26 -9.22 11.67 14.53
N GLU A 27 -9.51 12.54 15.49
CA GLU A 27 -8.48 13.22 16.28
C GLU A 27 -7.61 12.20 17.03
N GLY A 28 -6.29 12.39 16.95
CA GLY A 28 -5.32 11.50 17.59
C GLY A 28 -5.17 10.12 16.94
N PHE A 29 -5.86 9.84 15.83
CA PHE A 29 -5.72 8.57 15.14
C PHE A 29 -4.43 8.50 14.33
N ILE A 30 -3.59 7.52 14.65
CA ILE A 30 -2.35 7.22 13.95
C ILE A 30 -2.50 5.85 13.31
N VAL A 31 -2.21 5.74 12.02
CA VAL A 31 -2.27 4.45 11.33
C VAL A 31 -1.12 3.58 11.86
N PRO A 32 -1.35 2.31 12.21
CA PRO A 32 -0.27 1.48 12.69
C PRO A 32 0.71 1.11 11.55
N PRO A 33 1.91 0.58 11.88
CA PRO A 33 2.95 0.32 10.89
C PRO A 33 2.55 -0.63 9.76
N ASN A 34 1.63 -1.56 10.02
CA ASN A 34 1.09 -2.46 9.02
C ASN A 34 -0.31 -2.00 8.61
N LEU A 35 -0.49 -1.66 7.34
CA LEU A 35 -1.78 -1.30 6.76
C LEU A 35 -2.12 -2.31 5.67
N ILE A 36 -3.24 -3.03 5.83
CA ILE A 36 -3.75 -3.97 4.83
C ILE A 36 -5.06 -3.44 4.25
N LEU A 37 -5.06 -3.24 2.94
CA LEU A 37 -6.24 -2.96 2.13
C LEU A 37 -6.73 -4.25 1.49
N ARG A 38 -7.95 -4.68 1.84
CA ARG A 38 -8.54 -5.92 1.29
C ARG A 38 -9.80 -5.63 0.51
N TYR A 39 -10.00 -6.24 -0.64
CA TYR A 39 -11.27 -6.15 -1.37
C TYR A 39 -11.69 -4.73 -1.78
N CYS A 40 -10.76 -3.77 -1.86
CA CYS A 40 -11.07 -2.40 -2.30
C CYS A 40 -11.53 -2.40 -3.76
N LYS A 41 -12.61 -1.68 -4.07
CA LYS A 41 -13.28 -1.67 -5.38
C LYS A 41 -13.55 -0.26 -5.91
N GLU A 42 -13.07 0.75 -5.19
CA GLU A 42 -13.31 2.15 -5.52
C GLU A 42 -12.60 2.53 -6.83
N ALA A 43 -13.28 3.33 -7.66
CA ALA A 43 -12.76 3.81 -8.95
C ALA A 43 -11.59 4.79 -8.77
N SER A 44 -11.56 5.52 -7.65
CA SER A 44 -10.45 6.38 -7.27
C SER A 44 -9.94 5.99 -5.89
N ALA A 45 -8.64 5.71 -5.84
CA ALA A 45 -7.93 5.41 -4.62
C ALA A 45 -7.02 6.60 -4.30
N SER A 46 -7.21 7.22 -3.13
CA SER A 46 -6.32 8.26 -2.64
C SER A 46 -6.30 8.20 -1.13
N PHE A 47 -5.10 8.25 -0.56
CA PHE A 47 -4.96 8.55 0.85
C PHE A 47 -5.23 10.05 1.05
N GLY A 48 -5.97 10.47 2.07
CA GLY A 48 -6.10 11.90 2.36
C GLY A 48 -4.74 12.59 2.60
N GLU A 49 -4.69 13.92 2.55
CA GLU A 49 -3.52 14.69 3.01
C GLU A 49 -3.43 14.60 4.54
N CYS A 50 -2.74 13.60 5.07
CA CYS A 50 -2.60 13.43 6.51
C CYS A 50 -1.21 12.93 6.91
N ALA A 51 -0.58 13.62 7.86
CA ALA A 51 0.62 13.17 8.56
C ALA A 51 0.45 11.79 9.26
N ASN A 52 -0.79 11.34 9.44
CA ASN A 52 -1.17 10.11 10.14
C ASN A 52 -0.71 8.82 9.42
N LEU A 53 -0.24 8.92 8.18
CA LEU A 53 0.29 7.81 7.39
C LEU A 53 1.82 7.69 7.46
N LEU A 54 2.50 8.65 8.10
CA LEU A 54 3.96 8.65 8.27
C LEU A 54 4.46 7.50 9.15
N SER A 55 3.58 6.83 9.88
CA SER A 55 3.89 5.64 10.68
C SER A 55 3.85 4.34 9.88
N VAL A 56 3.23 4.34 8.69
CA VAL A 56 3.07 3.13 7.85
C VAL A 56 4.42 2.70 7.29
N LYS A 57 4.82 1.47 7.61
CA LYS A 57 6.06 0.83 7.13
C LYS A 57 5.80 -0.27 6.12
N HIS A 58 4.66 -0.94 6.24
CA HIS A 58 4.30 -2.08 5.42
C HIS A 58 2.87 -1.89 4.91
N LEU A 59 2.74 -1.78 3.59
CA LEU A 59 1.46 -1.59 2.92
C LEU A 59 1.14 -2.81 2.06
N TYR A 60 -0.06 -3.35 2.27
CA TYR A 60 -0.51 -4.56 1.61
C TYR A 60 -1.82 -4.29 0.86
N PHE A 61 -1.90 -4.71 -0.40
CA PHE A 61 -3.11 -4.70 -1.21
C PHE A 61 -3.50 -6.12 -1.58
N TRP A 62 -4.58 -6.64 -1.00
CA TRP A 62 -5.01 -8.03 -1.20
C TRP A 62 -6.41 -8.10 -1.81
N GLN A 63 -6.55 -8.79 -2.93
CA GLN A 63 -7.85 -9.04 -3.59
C GLN A 63 -8.61 -7.75 -3.95
N CYS A 64 -7.89 -6.66 -4.21
CA CYS A 64 -8.48 -5.38 -4.64
C CYS A 64 -8.79 -5.40 -6.14
N LYS A 65 -9.90 -4.76 -6.54
CA LYS A 65 -10.35 -4.63 -7.94
C LYS A 65 -10.25 -3.20 -8.46
N MET A 66 -9.49 -2.34 -7.78
CA MET A 66 -9.18 -0.99 -8.24
C MET A 66 -8.20 -1.03 -9.43
N GLU A 67 -8.31 -0.06 -10.32
CA GLU A 67 -7.45 0.04 -11.52
C GLU A 67 -6.08 0.64 -11.23
N PHE A 68 -6.01 1.55 -10.25
CA PHE A 68 -4.80 2.28 -9.92
C PHE A 68 -4.52 2.21 -8.42
N LEU A 69 -3.24 2.10 -8.09
CA LEU A 69 -2.76 2.36 -6.72
C LEU A 69 -2.93 3.86 -6.39
N PRO A 70 -3.00 4.22 -5.10
CA PRO A 70 -3.09 5.62 -4.69
C PRO A 70 -1.97 6.47 -5.25
N GLY A 71 -2.31 7.52 -6.02
CA GLY A 71 -1.32 8.36 -6.71
C GLY A 71 -0.36 9.11 -5.77
N ASN A 72 -0.71 9.17 -4.49
CA ASN A 72 0.01 9.88 -3.45
C ASN A 72 0.87 8.95 -2.55
N LEU A 73 1.14 7.72 -2.98
CA LEU A 73 2.07 6.80 -2.32
C LEU A 73 3.45 7.40 -2.07
N LYS A 74 3.92 8.30 -2.95
CA LYS A 74 5.19 9.03 -2.79
C LYS A 74 5.35 9.79 -1.47
N PHE A 75 4.24 10.13 -0.79
CA PHE A 75 4.28 10.85 0.48
C PHE A 75 4.39 9.93 1.71
N LEU A 76 4.32 8.61 1.53
CA LEU A 76 4.54 7.64 2.60
C LEU A 76 6.03 7.48 2.88
N SER A 77 6.66 8.51 3.46
CA SER A 77 8.11 8.59 3.62
C SER A 77 8.71 7.51 4.52
N SER A 78 7.93 6.83 5.36
CA SER A 78 8.38 5.69 6.16
C SER A 78 8.08 4.32 5.55
N LEU A 79 7.52 4.26 4.35
CA LEU A 79 7.12 3.00 3.74
C LEU A 79 8.35 2.19 3.28
N GLU A 80 8.59 1.06 3.95
CA GLU A 80 9.73 0.18 3.69
C GLU A 80 9.37 -0.99 2.75
N SER A 81 8.10 -1.41 2.73
CA SER A 81 7.63 -2.59 2.00
C SER A 81 6.25 -2.40 1.37
N LEU A 82 6.11 -2.77 0.10
CA LEU A 82 4.85 -2.81 -0.65
C LEU A 82 4.57 -4.23 -1.14
N ASP A 83 3.40 -4.76 -0.82
CA ASP A 83 2.97 -6.11 -1.18
C ASP A 83 1.60 -6.05 -1.87
N ILE A 84 1.50 -6.61 -3.08
CA ILE A 84 0.29 -6.60 -3.91
C ILE A 84 -0.04 -8.03 -4.29
N ARG A 85 -1.22 -8.52 -3.87
CA ARG A 85 -1.66 -9.91 -4.07
C ARG A 85 -3.04 -9.98 -4.67
N HIS A 86 -3.18 -10.73 -5.75
CA HIS A 86 -4.46 -11.00 -6.40
C HIS A 86 -5.27 -9.73 -6.72
N CYS A 87 -4.59 -8.68 -7.20
CA CYS A 87 -5.18 -7.42 -7.63
C CYS A 87 -5.10 -7.30 -9.17
N PRO A 88 -5.99 -8.01 -9.92
CA PRO A 88 -5.81 -8.23 -11.36
C PRO A 88 -5.91 -6.96 -12.21
N ASN A 89 -6.60 -5.92 -11.71
CA ASN A 89 -6.83 -4.68 -12.46
C ASN A 89 -5.71 -3.66 -12.31
N ILE A 90 -4.78 -3.88 -11.35
CA ILE A 90 -3.63 -2.99 -11.18
C ILE A 90 -2.59 -3.41 -12.21
N THR A 91 -2.18 -2.47 -13.07
CA THR A 91 -1.23 -2.73 -14.16
C THR A 91 0.04 -1.89 -14.09
N SER A 92 0.06 -0.84 -13.26
CA SER A 92 1.21 0.05 -13.13
C SER A 92 1.38 0.64 -11.73
N PHE A 93 2.56 1.22 -11.48
CA PHE A 93 2.85 1.97 -10.25
C PHE A 93 2.75 3.48 -10.46
N PRO A 94 2.23 4.23 -9.46
CA PRO A 94 2.46 5.65 -9.35
C PRO A 94 3.92 5.90 -8.96
N VAL A 95 4.27 7.16 -8.71
CA VAL A 95 5.55 7.49 -8.08
C VAL A 95 5.62 6.84 -6.70
N LEU A 96 6.65 6.02 -6.48
CA LEU A 96 6.88 5.31 -5.22
C LEU A 96 7.78 6.16 -4.29
N PRO A 97 7.65 6.00 -2.96
CA PRO A 97 8.50 6.71 -2.01
C PRO A 97 9.94 6.18 -2.05
N SER A 98 10.92 7.06 -1.86
CA SER A 98 12.35 6.71 -1.90
C SER A 98 12.80 5.80 -0.74
N SER A 99 12.01 5.72 0.32
CA SER A 99 12.22 4.81 1.45
C SER A 99 11.86 3.36 1.14
N LEU A 100 11.19 3.09 0.02
CA LEU A 100 10.73 1.75 -0.34
C LEU A 100 11.91 0.85 -0.67
N GLN A 101 12.05 -0.23 0.10
CA GLN A 101 13.16 -1.16 -0.04
C GLN A 101 12.73 -2.50 -0.63
N ARG A 102 11.48 -2.89 -0.41
CA ARG A 102 10.95 -4.18 -0.85
C ARG A 102 9.64 -4.03 -1.61
N ILE A 103 9.53 -4.79 -2.69
CA ILE A 103 8.29 -4.99 -3.41
C ILE A 103 8.00 -6.47 -3.62
N SER A 104 6.75 -6.87 -3.45
CA SER A 104 6.30 -8.22 -3.75
C SER A 104 4.97 -8.22 -4.50
N ILE A 105 4.90 -8.98 -5.58
CA ILE A 105 3.72 -9.08 -6.44
C ILE A 105 3.38 -10.55 -6.62
N TYR A 106 2.16 -10.94 -6.26
CA TYR A 106 1.68 -12.31 -6.36
C TYR A 106 0.34 -12.35 -7.08
N GLY A 107 0.22 -13.18 -8.12
CA GLY A 107 -1.05 -13.37 -8.82
C GLY A 107 -1.64 -12.08 -9.40
N CYS A 108 -0.78 -11.16 -9.84
CA CYS A 108 -1.13 -9.93 -10.57
C CYS A 108 -0.40 -9.94 -11.90
N ASP A 109 -0.89 -10.74 -12.86
CA ASP A 109 -0.13 -11.11 -14.06
C ASP A 109 0.27 -9.91 -14.93
N ASP A 110 -0.62 -8.95 -15.12
CA ASP A 110 -0.34 -7.80 -15.98
C ASP A 110 0.65 -6.83 -15.34
N LEU A 111 0.50 -6.52 -14.04
CA LEU A 111 1.52 -5.78 -13.29
C LEU A 111 2.87 -6.49 -13.33
N ARG A 112 2.89 -7.82 -13.12
CA ARG A 112 4.13 -8.62 -13.15
C ARG A 112 4.80 -8.55 -14.52
N LYS A 113 4.04 -8.64 -15.62
CA LYS A 113 4.57 -8.46 -16.99
C LYS A 113 5.16 -7.06 -17.17
N ASN A 114 4.49 -6.04 -16.66
CA ASN A 114 4.95 -4.65 -16.76
C ASN A 114 6.18 -4.35 -15.88
N CYS A 115 6.49 -5.21 -14.91
CA CYS A 115 7.69 -5.12 -14.07
C CYS A 115 8.94 -5.79 -14.66
N ARG A 116 8.86 -6.36 -15.87
CA ARG A 116 10.00 -7.08 -16.46
C ARG A 116 11.15 -6.13 -16.78
N GLU A 117 12.34 -6.47 -16.31
CA GLU A 117 13.56 -5.77 -16.70
C GLU A 117 13.97 -6.16 -18.14
N PRO A 118 14.50 -5.23 -18.96
CA PRO A 118 14.58 -3.78 -18.73
C PRO A 118 13.39 -2.99 -19.31
N ASP A 119 12.59 -3.61 -20.17
CA ASP A 119 11.65 -2.91 -21.07
C ASP A 119 10.22 -2.78 -20.50
N GLY A 120 9.96 -3.33 -19.32
CA GLY A 120 8.66 -3.25 -18.68
C GLY A 120 8.27 -1.81 -18.36
N GLU A 121 7.05 -1.41 -18.71
CA GLU A 121 6.55 -0.04 -18.51
C GLU A 121 6.61 0.43 -17.04
N SER A 122 6.57 -0.50 -16.09
CA SER A 122 6.68 -0.25 -14.64
C SER A 122 8.08 -0.48 -14.09
N TRP A 123 9.03 -0.94 -14.90
CA TRP A 123 10.41 -1.18 -14.46
C TRP A 123 11.12 0.08 -13.95
N PRO A 124 11.03 1.26 -14.61
CA PRO A 124 11.69 2.47 -14.11
C PRO A 124 11.29 2.87 -12.69
N GLN A 125 10.04 2.61 -12.30
CA GLN A 125 9.48 2.92 -10.99
C GLN A 125 10.04 2.02 -9.90
N ILE A 126 10.48 0.80 -10.23
CA ILE A 126 10.92 -0.19 -9.25
C ILE A 126 12.40 -0.55 -9.38
N SER A 127 13.09 -0.15 -10.45
CA SER A 127 14.47 -0.57 -10.76
C SER A 127 15.43 -0.35 -9.59
N HIS A 128 15.31 0.81 -8.91
CA HIS A 128 16.12 1.21 -7.76
C HIS A 128 15.81 0.41 -6.46
N ILE A 129 14.69 -0.31 -6.39
CA ILE A 129 14.28 -1.08 -5.21
C ILE A 129 15.17 -2.30 -5.05
N ARG A 130 15.74 -2.50 -3.86
CA ARG A 130 16.74 -3.56 -3.61
C ARG A 130 16.16 -4.97 -3.67
N TRP A 131 15.00 -5.19 -3.07
CA TRP A 131 14.40 -6.53 -2.97
C TRP A 131 13.09 -6.58 -3.75
N LYS A 132 13.06 -7.41 -4.80
CA LYS A 132 11.91 -7.61 -5.67
C LYS A 132 11.53 -9.09 -5.64
N HIS A 133 10.26 -9.39 -5.45
CA HIS A 133 9.75 -10.75 -5.52
C HIS A 133 8.50 -10.79 -6.39
N PHE A 134 8.46 -11.72 -7.35
CA PHE A 134 7.39 -11.87 -8.31
C PHE A 134 7.02 -13.36 -8.40
N ASP A 135 5.74 -13.68 -8.20
CA ASP A 135 5.16 -15.02 -8.36
C ASP A 135 4.00 -14.96 -9.36
#